data_AF-A0A917QPV8-F1
#
_entry.id   AF-A0A917QPV8-F1
#
_cell.length_a   1.000
_cell.length_b   1.000
_cell.length_c   1.000
_cell.angle_alpha   90.00
_cell.angle_beta   90.00
_cell.angle_gamma   90.00
#
_symmetry.space_group_name_H-M   'P 1'
#
loop_
_entity.id
_entity.type
_entity.pdbx_description
1 polymer ?
#
loop_
_entity_poly.entity_id
_entity_poly.type
_entity_poly.pdbx_seq_one_letter_code
_entity_poly.pdbx_strand_id
1 'polypeptide(L)'
;MPLPLPQGETITVLNPGAPTRDSAGNYLPGADIETPIEGCAIWPTGSTEDTDTQDQTAERLSVLIPPGTPVSSISRVRVWGYVYNVTGAPMPWRSPLTGTSAGIELHLERVSG
;
A
#
# COMPACT_ATOMS: atom_id res chain seq x y z
N MET A 1 11.44 15.68 7.44
CA MET A 1 12.05 15.81 6.11
C MET A 1 10.94 15.67 5.08
N PRO A 2 10.93 16.49 4.01
CA PRO A 2 9.96 16.31 2.94
C PRO A 2 10.31 15.08 2.10
N LEU A 3 9.30 14.41 1.55
CA LEU A 3 9.47 13.36 0.54
C LEU A 3 9.76 13.97 -0.85
N PRO A 4 10.49 13.28 -1.74
CA PRO A 4 11.07 11.93 -1.56
C PRO A 4 12.30 11.92 -0.63
N LEU A 5 12.48 10.83 0.14
CA LEU A 5 13.66 10.65 0.98
C LEU A 5 14.86 10.22 0.13
N PRO A 6 16.06 10.82 0.30
CA PRO A 6 17.26 10.42 -0.43
C PRO A 6 17.69 8.96 -0.20
N GLN A 7 17.32 8.40 0.95
CA GLN A 7 17.55 6.99 1.32
C GLN A 7 16.25 6.20 1.40
N GLY A 8 15.17 6.74 0.83
CA GLY A 8 13.88 6.07 0.80
C GLY A 8 13.87 4.96 -0.24
N GLU A 9 13.04 3.97 0.00
CA GLU A 9 12.89 2.82 -0.87
C GLU A 9 11.87 3.09 -1.98
N THR A 10 11.90 2.27 -3.03
CA THR A 10 10.92 2.33 -4.11
C THR A 10 9.84 1.27 -3.89
N ILE A 11 8.58 1.69 -3.91
CA ILE A 11 7.42 0.79 -3.93
C ILE A 11 6.79 0.79 -5.32
N THR A 12 5.94 -0.20 -5.61
CA THR A 12 5.08 -0.14 -6.80
C THR A 12 3.62 -0.15 -6.38
N VAL A 13 2.89 0.92 -6.70
CA VAL A 13 1.44 0.97 -6.53
C VAL A 13 0.78 0.25 -7.69
N LEU A 14 -0.12 -0.67 -7.40
CA LEU A 14 -0.91 -1.45 -8.33
C LEU A 14 -2.36 -0.96 -8.25
N ASN A 15 -2.73 -0.05 -9.15
CA ASN A 15 -4.10 0.46 -9.24
C ASN A 15 -4.91 -0.41 -10.21
N PRO A 16 -6.13 -0.84 -9.86
CA PRO A 16 -6.95 -1.62 -10.77
C PRO A 16 -7.26 -0.81 -12.04
N GLY A 17 -6.99 -1.40 -13.20
CA GLY A 17 -7.34 -0.80 -14.49
C GLY A 17 -8.85 -0.76 -14.73
N ALA A 18 -9.26 -0.09 -15.80
CA ALA A 18 -10.68 -0.01 -16.18
C ALA A 18 -11.29 -1.41 -16.34
N PRO A 19 -12.49 -1.66 -15.77
CA PRO A 19 -13.08 -2.99 -15.80
C PRO A 19 -13.38 -3.42 -17.25
N THR A 20 -13.07 -4.67 -17.54
CA THR A 20 -13.38 -5.32 -18.83
C THR A 20 -14.57 -6.26 -18.68
N ARG A 21 -15.22 -6.63 -19.79
CA ARG A 21 -16.30 -7.62 -19.76
C ARG A 21 -15.79 -8.98 -20.22
N ASP A 22 -16.18 -10.04 -19.51
CA ASP A 22 -15.98 -11.42 -19.96
C ASP A 22 -17.02 -11.81 -21.04
N SER A 23 -16.89 -13.03 -21.58
CA SER A 23 -17.82 -13.57 -22.57
C SER A 23 -19.23 -13.82 -22.04
N ALA A 24 -19.42 -13.83 -20.73
CA ALA A 24 -20.72 -13.95 -20.05
C ALA A 24 -21.32 -12.57 -19.67
N GLY A 25 -20.61 -11.47 -19.94
CA GLY A 25 -21.03 -10.11 -19.64
C GLY A 25 -20.70 -9.61 -18.23
N ASN A 26 -19.97 -10.38 -17.42
CA ASN A 26 -19.56 -9.95 -16.07
C ASN A 26 -18.40 -8.95 -16.16
N TYR A 27 -18.38 -8.01 -15.23
CA TYR A 27 -17.25 -7.08 -15.09
C TYR A 27 -16.10 -7.76 -14.37
N LEU A 28 -14.95 -7.82 -15.04
CA LEU A 28 -13.67 -8.21 -14.46
C LEU A 28 -12.85 -6.96 -14.18
N PRO A 29 -12.08 -6.93 -13.07
CA PRO A 29 -11.07 -5.89 -12.87
C PRO A 29 -10.13 -5.83 -14.08
N GLY A 30 -9.83 -4.62 -14.55
CA GLY A 30 -8.82 -4.45 -15.58
C GLY A 30 -7.43 -4.82 -15.06
N ALA A 31 -6.49 -5.04 -15.97
CA ALA A 31 -5.08 -5.25 -15.61
C ALA A 31 -4.58 -4.07 -14.74
N ASP A 32 -3.75 -4.38 -13.74
CA ASP A 32 -3.22 -3.34 -12.85
C ASP A 32 -2.37 -2.34 -13.62
N ILE A 33 -2.56 -1.06 -13.32
CA ILE A 33 -1.66 0.02 -13.70
C ILE A 33 -0.59 0.10 -12.62
N GLU A 34 0.63 -0.32 -12.98
CA GLU A 34 1.78 -0.29 -12.07
C GLU A 34 2.46 1.09 -12.11
N THR A 35 2.64 1.71 -10.94
CA THR A 35 3.33 2.99 -10.81
C THR A 35 4.46 2.88 -9.78
N PRO A 36 5.74 2.97 -10.18
CA PRO A 36 6.85 3.02 -9.22
C PRO A 36 6.87 4.37 -8.51
N ILE A 37 7.00 4.35 -7.18
CA ILE A 37 7.06 5.53 -6.33
C ILE A 37 8.36 5.48 -5.54
N GLU A 38 9.22 6.46 -5.79
CA GLU A 38 10.57 6.54 -5.21
C GLU A 38 10.59 7.32 -3.89
N GLY A 39 11.59 7.02 -3.07
CA GLY A 39 11.90 7.78 -1.87
C GLY A 39 10.91 7.60 -0.73
N CYS A 40 10.20 6.46 -0.67
CA CYS A 40 9.24 6.14 0.39
C CYS A 40 9.94 5.76 1.70
N ALA A 41 9.31 6.08 2.83
CA ALA A 41 9.67 5.47 4.12
C ALA A 41 8.78 4.26 4.37
N ILE A 42 9.37 3.14 4.77
CA ILE A 42 8.68 1.87 5.01
C ILE A 42 9.06 1.39 6.41
N TRP A 43 8.09 0.98 7.21
CA TRP A 43 8.36 0.35 8.49
C TRP A 43 7.31 -0.72 8.83
N PRO A 44 7.73 -1.84 9.45
CA PRO A 44 6.79 -2.83 9.97
C PRO A 44 5.95 -2.24 11.11
N THR A 45 4.65 -2.55 11.13
CA THR A 45 3.72 -2.14 12.19
C THR A 45 3.25 -3.30 13.07
N GLY A 46 3.53 -4.53 12.66
CA GLY A 46 3.36 -5.73 13.48
C GLY A 46 3.01 -6.96 12.64
N SER A 47 2.94 -8.12 13.31
CA SER A 47 2.34 -9.33 12.77
C SER A 47 1.30 -9.88 13.75
N THR A 48 0.24 -10.49 13.23
CA THR A 48 -0.69 -11.29 14.03
C THR A 48 -0.71 -12.69 13.47
N GLU A 49 -0.51 -13.67 14.34
CA GLU A 49 -0.71 -15.08 14.05
C GLU A 49 -2.08 -15.47 14.57
N ASP A 50 -2.92 -16.05 13.70
CA ASP A 50 -4.16 -16.70 14.11
C ASP A 50 -3.94 -18.21 13.99
N THR A 51 -3.98 -18.92 15.12
CA THR A 51 -3.77 -20.38 15.21
C THR A 51 -5.08 -21.16 15.40
N ASP A 52 -6.24 -20.49 15.43
CA ASP A 52 -7.49 -21.12 15.89
C ASP A 52 -8.21 -21.95 14.82
N THR A 53 -7.87 -21.81 13.52
CA THR A 53 -8.48 -22.65 12.45
C THR A 53 -7.64 -22.87 11.18
N GLN A 54 -6.54 -22.13 10.99
CA GLN A 54 -5.51 -22.30 9.94
C GLN A 54 -4.31 -21.47 10.37
N ASP A 55 -3.07 -21.95 10.22
CA ASP A 55 -1.88 -21.13 10.46
C ASP A 55 -1.86 -19.95 9.47
N GLN A 56 -2.43 -18.81 9.87
CA GLN A 56 -2.42 -17.59 9.07
C GLN A 56 -1.54 -16.54 9.75
N THR A 57 -0.55 -16.05 9.01
CA THR A 57 0.30 -14.94 9.40
C THR A 57 -0.13 -13.69 8.63
N ALA A 58 -0.60 -12.67 9.37
CA ALA A 58 -0.84 -11.34 8.82
C ALA A 58 0.40 -10.47 9.04
N GLU A 59 1.11 -10.13 7.96
CA GLU A 59 2.20 -9.16 7.96
C GLU A 59 1.65 -7.74 7.73
N ARG A 60 2.00 -6.77 8.58
CA ARG A 60 1.56 -5.38 8.44
C ARG A 60 2.72 -4.41 8.31
N LEU A 61 2.60 -3.50 7.33
CA LEU A 61 3.56 -2.43 7.08
C LEU A 61 2.82 -1.08 7.10
N SER A 62 3.52 -0.03 7.50
CA SER A 62 3.15 1.35 7.17
C SER A 62 4.13 1.89 6.14
N VAL A 63 3.60 2.66 5.19
CA VAL A 63 4.40 3.32 4.16
C VAL A 63 4.03 4.78 4.06
N LEU A 64 5.03 5.65 4.03
CA LEU A 64 4.85 7.07 3.75
C LEU A 64 5.28 7.37 2.31
N ILE A 65 4.32 7.86 1.52
CA ILE A 65 4.51 8.17 0.09
C ILE A 65 4.44 9.68 -0.18
N PRO A 66 5.10 10.17 -1.25
CA PRO A 66 5.02 11.58 -1.63
C PRO A 66 3.56 12.03 -1.84
N PRO A 67 3.21 13.26 -1.43
CA PRO A 67 1.87 13.80 -1.65
C PRO A 67 1.55 13.89 -3.15
N GLY A 68 0.28 13.70 -3.51
CA GLY A 68 -0.17 13.70 -4.91
C GLY A 68 0.01 12.38 -5.64
N THR A 69 0.56 11.35 -4.99
CA THR A 69 0.62 9.99 -5.54
C THR A 69 -0.79 9.43 -5.72
N PRO A 70 -1.16 8.93 -6.92
CA PRO A 70 -2.47 8.34 -7.16
C PRO A 70 -2.55 6.95 -6.51
N VAL A 71 -3.10 6.91 -5.30
CA VAL A 71 -3.36 5.68 -4.54
C VAL A 71 -4.77 5.74 -3.95
N SER A 72 -5.44 4.59 -3.90
CA SER A 72 -6.78 4.42 -3.36
C SER A 72 -6.82 3.28 -2.35
N SER A 73 -7.93 3.13 -1.63
CA SER A 73 -8.13 2.02 -0.70
C SER A 73 -8.27 0.66 -1.39
N ILE A 74 -8.58 0.62 -2.70
CA ILE A 74 -8.64 -0.62 -3.49
C ILE A 74 -7.31 -0.93 -4.20
N SER A 75 -6.31 -0.06 -4.02
CA SER A 75 -4.98 -0.28 -4.57
C SER A 75 -4.27 -1.39 -3.81
N ARG A 76 -3.36 -2.07 -4.51
CA ARG A 76 -2.38 -2.95 -3.89
C ARG A 76 -1.00 -2.31 -4.00
N VAL A 77 -0.08 -2.71 -3.14
CA VAL A 77 1.28 -2.18 -3.14
C VAL A 77 2.26 -3.33 -3.12
N ARG A 78 3.19 -3.32 -4.07
CA ARG A 78 4.34 -4.24 -4.09
C ARG A 78 5.48 -3.63 -3.29
N VAL A 79 5.89 -4.32 -2.24
CA VAL A 79 7.00 -3.96 -1.34
C VAL A 79 7.88 -5.19 -1.15
N TRP A 80 9.20 -5.06 -1.35
CA TRP A 80 10.17 -6.15 -1.20
C TRP A 80 9.82 -7.44 -1.96
N GLY A 81 9.15 -7.31 -3.11
CA GLY A 81 8.69 -8.43 -3.94
C GLY A 81 7.35 -9.04 -3.54
N TYR A 82 6.77 -8.64 -2.40
CA TYR A 82 5.47 -9.10 -1.93
C TYR A 82 4.36 -8.09 -2.24
N VAL A 83 3.16 -8.57 -2.51
CA VAL A 83 1.99 -7.73 -2.76
C VAL A 83 1.17 -7.64 -1.47
N TYR A 84 0.96 -6.42 -1.01
CA TYR A 84 0.12 -6.09 0.14
C TYR A 84 -1.14 -5.38 -0.34
N ASN A 85 -2.23 -5.55 0.39
CA ASN A 85 -3.46 -4.77 0.22
C ASN A 85 -3.36 -3.48 1.02
N VAL A 86 -3.83 -2.37 0.46
CA VAL A 86 -4.03 -1.14 1.25
C VAL A 86 -5.19 -1.39 2.20
N THR A 87 -4.96 -1.17 3.49
CA THR A 87 -5.98 -1.23 4.54
C THR A 87 -6.31 0.17 5.03
N GLY A 88 -7.60 0.45 5.15
CA GLY A 88 -8.08 1.80 5.47
C GLY A 88 -7.93 2.80 4.31
N ALA A 89 -8.05 4.08 4.64
CA ALA A 89 -7.92 5.17 3.68
C ALA A 89 -6.50 5.75 3.72
N PRO A 90 -5.89 6.07 2.57
CA PRO A 90 -4.69 6.90 2.52
C PRO A 90 -4.92 8.23 3.23
N MET A 91 -4.09 8.57 4.22
CA MET A 91 -4.28 9.77 5.05
C MET A 91 -3.04 10.65 5.05
N PRO A 92 -3.17 11.98 5.01
CA PRO A 92 -2.02 12.87 5.14
C PRO A 92 -1.41 12.74 6.54
N TRP A 93 -0.11 12.44 6.59
CA TRP A 93 0.62 12.40 7.85
C TRP A 93 1.18 13.77 8.20
N ARG A 94 0.92 14.19 9.44
CA ARG A 94 1.45 15.43 10.01
C ARG A 94 1.91 15.20 11.45
N SER A 95 3.14 15.59 11.74
CA SER A 95 3.69 15.53 13.10
C SER A 95 2.94 16.49 14.03
N PRO A 96 2.37 16.03 15.16
CA PRO A 96 1.75 16.92 16.13
C PRO A 96 2.78 17.71 16.94
N LEU A 97 4.03 17.24 17.02
CA LEU A 97 5.10 17.86 17.81
C LEU A 97 5.80 18.99 17.06
N THR A 98 5.97 18.84 15.75
CA THR A 98 6.74 19.80 14.92
C THR A 98 5.91 20.51 13.87
N GLY A 99 4.67 20.06 13.63
CA GLY A 99 3.81 20.57 12.56
C GLY A 99 4.24 20.18 11.14
N THR A 100 5.31 19.40 11.01
CA THR A 100 5.85 18.95 9.71
C THR A 100 4.89 17.99 9.02
N SER A 101 4.54 18.27 7.77
CA SER A 101 3.87 17.33 6.87
C SER A 101 4.93 16.55 6.08
N ALA A 102 4.84 15.22 6.11
CA ALA A 102 5.85 14.38 5.45
C ALA A 102 5.31 13.70 4.19
N GLY A 103 4.02 13.38 4.12
CA GLY A 103 3.42 12.71 2.96
C GLY A 103 2.04 12.15 3.25
N ILE A 104 1.66 11.13 2.50
CA ILE A 104 0.47 10.31 2.75
C ILE A 104 0.92 9.00 3.38
N GLU A 105 0.31 8.62 4.51
CA GLU A 105 0.51 7.33 5.14
C GLU A 105 -0.47 6.30 4.57
N LEU A 106 0.07 5.12 4.26
CA LEU A 106 -0.65 3.93 3.88
C LEU A 106 -0.43 2.85 4.94
N HIS A 107 -1.50 2.16 5.31
CA HIS A 107 -1.40 0.90 6.04
C HIS A 107 -1.55 -0.25 5.05
N LEU A 108 -0.67 -1.23 5.15
CA LEU A 108 -0.58 -2.37 4.26
C LEU A 108 -0.73 -3.65 5.06
N GLU A 109 -1.47 -4.60 4.51
CA GLU A 109 -1.63 -5.92 5.09
C GLU A 109 -1.47 -7.00 4.02
N ARG A 110 -0.76 -8.07 4.38
CA ARG A 110 -0.65 -9.30 3.62
C ARG A 110 -0.96 -10.45 4.54
N VAL A 111 -1.94 -11.26 4.15
CA VAL A 111 -2.27 -12.51 4.84
C VAL A 111 -1.63 -13.65 4.04
N SER A 112 -0.78 -14.43 4.70
CA SER A 112 -0.22 -15.68 4.18
C SER A 112 -0.62 -16.85 5.07
N GLY A 113 -0.89 -17.99 4.46
CA GLY A 113 -1.18 -19.29 5.09
C GLY A 113 -0.86 -20.42 4.14
#